data_AF-A0A3M1WTW1-F1
#
_entry.id   AF-A0A3M1WTW1-F1
#
_cell.length_a   1.000
_cell.length_b   1.000
_cell.length_c   1.000
_cell.angle_alpha   90.00
_cell.angle_beta   90.00
_cell.angle_gamma   90.00
#
_symmetry.space_group_name_H-M   'P 1'
#
loop_
_entity.id
_entity.type
_entity.pdbx_description
1 polymer ?
#
loop_
_entity_poly.entity_id
_entity_poly.type
_entity_poly.pdbx_seq_one_letter_code
_entity_poly.pdbx_strand_id
1 'polypeptide(L)' 'SFVCDHIETLYEVDIYYRQVAEEEGLEFARAGVPNDSDTFIAALADLVLRECHEHFKGGER' A
#
# COMPACT_ATOMS: atom_id res chain seq x y z
N SER A 1 -6.00 -4.48 3.00
CA SER A 1 -5.20 -3.62 2.11
C SER A 1 -4.03 -3.12 2.93
N PHE A 2 -2.80 -3.45 2.54
CA PHE A 2 -1.58 -3.15 3.28
C PHE A 2 -0.70 -2.20 2.46
N VAL A 3 -0.03 -1.25 3.13
CA VAL A 3 0.82 -0.24 2.47
C VAL A 3 2.31 -0.53 2.62
N CYS A 4 2.67 -1.49 3.45
CA CYS A 4 4.03 -1.96 3.63
C CYS A 4 4.10 -3.49 3.62
N ASP A 5 5.31 -4.00 3.44
CA ASP A 5 5.54 -5.43 3.47
C ASP A 5 5.41 -5.95 4.91
N HIS A 6 4.66 -7.03 5.06
CA HIS A 6 4.43 -7.73 6.33
C HIS A 6 4.47 -9.24 6.09
N ILE A 7 4.22 -10.03 7.13
CA ILE A 7 4.17 -11.49 7.03
C ILE A 7 3.16 -11.93 5.95
N GLU A 8 2.02 -11.25 5.86
CA GLU A 8 0.97 -11.53 4.88
C GLU A 8 1.45 -11.33 3.44
N THR A 9 2.27 -10.32 3.15
CA THR A 9 2.79 -10.11 1.77
C THR A 9 4.01 -10.97 1.49
N LEU A 10 4.94 -11.06 2.44
CA LEU A 10 6.24 -11.70 2.26
C LEU A 10 6.15 -13.23 2.31
N TYR A 11 5.25 -13.78 3.12
CA TYR A 11 5.11 -15.23 3.26
C TYR A 11 3.94 -15.76 2.46
N GLU A 12 2.72 -15.30 2.76
CA GLU A 12 1.54 -15.89 2.15
C GLU A 12 1.53 -15.65 0.64
N VAL A 13 1.78 -14.41 0.19
CA VAL A 13 1.75 -14.09 -1.24
C VAL A 13 3.05 -14.52 -1.93
N ASP A 14 4.20 -14.04 -1.46
CA ASP A 14 5.46 -14.22 -2.18
C ASP A 14 6.03 -15.64 -2.15
N ILE A 15 5.69 -16.44 -1.13
CA ILE A 15 6.17 -17.83 -0.99
C ILE A 15 5.04 -18.80 -1.26
N TYR A 16 4.00 -18.81 -0.42
CA TYR A 16 2.97 -19.85 -0.48
C TYR A 16 2.19 -19.80 -1.82
N TYR A 17 1.64 -18.65 -2.20
CA TYR A 17 0.89 -18.56 -3.44
C TYR A 17 1.76 -18.60 -4.70
N ARG A 18 3.02 -18.16 -4.62
CA ARG A 18 3.99 -18.39 -5.69
C ARG A 18 4.19 -19.88 -5.95
N GLN A 19 4.41 -20.67 -4.89
CA GLN A 19 4.57 -22.12 -5.01
C GLN A 19 3.34 -22.78 -5.62
N VAL A 20 2.14 -22.41 -5.16
CA VAL A 20 0.88 -22.92 -5.75
C VAL A 20 0.78 -22.57 -7.24
N ALA A 21 1.12 -21.34 -7.64
CA ALA A 21 1.11 -20.95 -9.04
C ALA A 21 2.10 -21.77 -9.88
N GLU A 22 3.33 -21.95 -9.37
CA GLU A 22 4.37 -22.73 -10.04
C GLU A 22 3.98 -24.22 -10.19
N GLU A 23 3.36 -24.81 -9.16
CA GLU A 23 2.85 -26.20 -9.19
C GLU A 23 1.76 -26.40 -10.24
N GLU A 24 0.93 -25.38 -10.48
CA GLU A 24 -0.12 -25.39 -11.51
C GLU A 24 0.39 -24.92 -12.89
N GLY A 25 1.69 -24.65 -13.04
CA GLY A 25 2.29 -24.20 -14.30
C GLY A 25 1.89 -22.77 -14.70
N LEU A 26 1.49 -21.94 -13.74
CA LEU A 26 1.09 -20.55 -13.94
C LEU A 26 2.28 -19.60 -13.73
N GLU A 27 2.29 -18.51 -14.48
CA GLU A 27 3.21 -17.40 -14.23
C GLU A 27 2.74 -16.59 -13.02
N PHE A 28 3.67 -16.27 -12.11
CA PHE A 28 3.38 -15.51 -10.90
C PHE A 28 4.03 -14.13 -10.94
N ALA A 29 3.24 -13.09 -10.67
CA ALA A 29 3.72 -11.74 -10.43
C ALA A 29 2.94 -11.09 -9.29
N ARG A 30 3.67 -10.32 -8.47
CA ARG A 30 3.10 -9.50 -7.39
C ARG A 30 3.46 -8.03 -7.63
N ALA A 31 2.51 -7.14 -7.42
CA ALA A 31 2.79 -5.71 -7.36
C ALA A 31 3.55 -5.37 -6.07
N GLY A 32 4.60 -4.54 -6.19
CA GLY A 32 5.28 -3.98 -5.02
C GLY A 32 4.32 -3.14 -4.16
N VAL A 33 4.55 -3.13 -2.86
CA VAL A 33 3.81 -2.26 -1.93
C VAL A 33 4.53 -0.91 -1.77
N PRO A 34 3.81 0.15 -1.36
CA PRO A 34 4.38 1.49 -1.27
C PRO A 34 5.59 1.63 -0.36
N ASN A 35 5.62 0.96 0.80
CA ASN A 35 6.66 1.09 1.81
C ASN A 35 7.01 2.58 2.09
N ASP A 36 8.27 2.96 1.94
CA ASP A 36 8.81 4.31 2.13
C ASP A 36 8.92 5.12 0.83
N SER A 37 8.13 4.76 -0.20
CA SER A 37 8.07 5.49 -1.47
C SER A 37 7.78 6.98 -1.27
N ASP A 38 8.70 7.82 -1.76
CA ASP A 38 8.56 9.28 -1.74
C ASP A 38 7.23 9.75 -2.34
N THR A 39 6.79 9.12 -3.43
CA THR A 39 5.52 9.43 -4.09
C THR A 39 4.33 9.12 -3.19
N PHE A 40 4.38 8.01 -2.46
CA PHE A 40 3.31 7.63 -1.55
C PHE A 40 3.26 8.54 -0.33
N ILE A 41 4.42 8.86 0.25
CA ILE A 41 4.55 9.81 1.35
C ILE A 41 4.02 11.19 0.95
N ALA A 42 4.37 11.68 -0.25
CA ALA A 42 3.86 12.94 -0.78
C ALA A 42 2.33 12.94 -0.92
N ALA A 43 1.74 11.83 -1.38
CA ALA A 43 0.30 11.69 -1.50
C ALA A 43 -0.41 11.69 -0.13
N LEU A 44 0.17 11.04 0.89
CA LEU A 44 -0.34 11.08 2.26
C LEU A 44 -0.25 12.48 2.86
N ALA A 45 0.87 13.19 2.65
CA ALA A 45 1.05 14.56 3.10
C ALA A 45 0.01 15.50 2.49
N ASP A 46 -0.24 15.39 1.17
CA ASP A 46 -1.28 16.15 0.49
C ASP A 46 -2.67 15.89 1.09
N LEU A 47 -3.01 14.63 1.35
CA LEU A 47 -4.28 14.25 1.96
C LEU A 47 -4.49 14.93 3.32
N VAL A 48 -3.47 14.88 4.19
CA VAL A 48 -3.52 15.49 5.53
C VAL A 48 -3.63 17.00 5.45
N LEU A 49 -2.84 17.65 4.59
CA LEU A 49 -2.86 19.09 4.43
C LEU A 49 -4.19 19.61 3.90
N ARG A 50 -4.80 18.88 2.95
CA ARG A 50 -6.14 19.20 2.44
C ARG A 50 -7.19 19.11 3.54
N GLU A 51 -7.20 18.00 4.29
CA GLU A 51 -8.17 17.84 5.39
C GLU A 51 -8.01 18.94 6.44
N CYS A 52 -6.79 19.24 6.88
CA CYS A 52 -6.53 20.32 7.83
C CYS A 52 -7.06 21.66 7.29
N HIS A 53 -6.76 22.01 6.04
CA HIS A 53 -7.22 23.25 5.44
C HIS A 53 -8.75 23.38 5.42
N GLU A 54 -9.47 22.31 5.07
CA GLU A 54 -10.93 22.31 5.07
C GLU A 54 -11.52 22.40 6.50
N HIS A 55 -10.92 21.69 7.46
CA HIS A 55 -11.36 21.73 8.85
C HIS A 55 -11.16 23.10 9.50
N PHE A 56 -10.05 23.79 9.19
CA PHE A 56 -9.79 25.14 9.69
C PHE A 56 -10.68 26.20 9.02
N LYS A 57 -11.08 26.02 7.76
CA LYS A 57 -12.09 26.89 7.13
C LYS A 57 -13.51 26.66 7.67
N GLY A 58 -13.79 25.48 8.21
CA GLY A 58 -15.07 25.14 8.82
C GLY A 58 -15.30 25.69 10.23
N GLY A 59 -14.22 26.10 10.93
CA GLY A 59 -14.21 26.54 12.34
C GLY A 59 -14.42 28.04 12.59
N GLU A 60 -14.58 28.86 11.54
CA GLU A 60 -14.93 30.29 11.66
C GLU A 60 -16.45 30.56 11.62
N ARG A 61 -17.29 29.56 11.96
CA ARG A 61 -18.75 29.73 12.10
C ARG A 61 -19.20 29.70 13.54
#